data_AF-A0A3C0IZH5-F1
#
_entry.id   AF-A0A3C0IZH5-F1
#
_cell.length_a   1.000
_cell.length_b   1.000
_cell.length_c   1.000
_cell.angle_alpha   90.00
_cell.angle_beta   90.00
_cell.angle_gamma   90.00
#
_symmetry.space_group_name_H-M   'P 1'
#
loop_
_entity.id
_entity.type
_entity.pdbx_description
1 polymer ?
#
loop_
_entity_poly.entity_id
_entity_poly.type
_entity_poly.pdbx_seq_one_letter_code
_entity_poly.pdbx_strand_id
1 'polypeptide(L)'
;VSPDDARGRGLAVVWADDEAGQYARMEELLDSGELDACVTMHYAFPIGVSTVGRVVTPGRGREMFIATTTGTSGTDRVENMVKNAVYGIAAAKACGVSRPSVGILNVDGARQVERALRKLDGNGYAVRFAESARADGGAVMRGNDLLMGVPDVMVCDTLTGNLLMKVFSSFTTGGDYEASGYGYGPGVGEGYGRIIMILSRASGAPVVAGAIRYAADLARGDLKGVAEAEFAAARRAGWPRPGEAAGQQATGRQAAVEQAAVEAEASRLVSAGIASPAAKVVTHEIPGVDILQLEDAVTALWAAAIYAESGMGCTGPIVMVAQEDTEAAMRVLRERGYL
;
A
#
# COMPACT_ATOMS: atom_id res chain seq x y z
N VAL A 1 10.50 16.55 -22.86
CA VAL A 1 9.80 17.83 -23.10
C VAL A 1 10.67 18.92 -22.50
N SER A 2 11.11 19.91 -23.28
CA SER A 2 11.83 21.04 -22.69
C SER A 2 10.85 21.94 -21.94
N PRO A 3 11.31 22.74 -20.96
CA PRO A 3 10.47 23.70 -20.26
C PRO A 3 9.75 24.67 -21.20
N ASP A 4 10.42 25.07 -22.27
CA ASP A 4 9.85 25.97 -23.27
C ASP A 4 8.77 25.28 -24.11
N ASP A 5 8.91 23.97 -24.39
CA ASP A 5 7.85 23.17 -25.02
C ASP A 5 6.65 23.02 -24.08
N ALA A 6 6.86 22.80 -22.78
CA ALA A 6 5.77 22.73 -21.80
C ALA A 6 5.00 24.07 -21.69
N ARG A 7 5.73 25.19 -21.57
CA ARG A 7 5.13 26.54 -21.55
C ARG A 7 4.44 26.88 -22.86
N GLY A 8 5.03 26.48 -24.00
CA GLY A 8 4.43 26.64 -25.32
C GLY A 8 3.09 25.90 -25.48
N ARG A 9 2.87 24.86 -24.67
CA ARG A 9 1.60 24.11 -24.57
C ARG A 9 0.66 24.66 -23.49
N GLY A 10 0.99 25.79 -22.87
CA GLY A 10 0.18 26.42 -21.84
C GLY A 10 0.29 25.76 -20.46
N LEU A 11 1.30 24.93 -20.22
CA LEU A 11 1.53 24.29 -18.93
C LEU A 11 2.41 25.17 -18.04
N ALA A 12 2.05 25.26 -16.76
CA ALA A 12 2.92 25.83 -15.74
C ALA A 12 4.12 24.90 -15.49
N VAL A 13 5.29 25.49 -15.23
CA VAL A 13 6.52 24.74 -14.95
C VAL A 13 7.11 25.27 -13.65
N VAL A 14 7.35 24.37 -12.70
CA VAL A 14 8.01 24.65 -11.43
C VAL A 14 9.35 23.93 -11.42
N TRP A 15 10.39 24.62 -10.97
CA TRP A 15 11.77 24.17 -11.04
C TRP A 15 12.26 23.68 -9.68
N ALA A 16 13.09 22.64 -9.73
CA ALA A 16 13.91 22.16 -8.62
C ALA A 16 15.29 21.77 -9.16
N ASP A 17 16.31 21.93 -8.33
CA ASP A 17 17.70 21.67 -8.73
C ASP A 17 18.05 20.17 -8.75
N ASP A 18 17.31 19.36 -7.98
CA ASP A 18 17.48 17.91 -7.88
C ASP A 18 16.14 17.22 -7.56
N GLU A 19 16.17 15.88 -7.48
CA GLU A 19 15.00 15.05 -7.21
C GLU A 19 14.41 15.29 -5.80
N ALA A 20 15.25 15.53 -4.79
CA ALA A 20 14.79 15.83 -3.44
C ALA A 20 14.01 17.16 -3.40
N GLY A 21 14.54 18.18 -4.07
CA GLY A 21 13.88 19.47 -4.26
C GLY A 21 12.59 19.34 -5.07
N GLN A 22 12.54 18.42 -6.04
CA GLN A 22 11.32 18.15 -6.80
C GLN A 22 10.20 17.64 -5.89
N TYR A 23 10.48 16.67 -5.02
CA TYR A 23 9.48 16.17 -4.06
C TYR A 23 9.11 17.22 -3.03
N ALA A 24 10.08 17.95 -2.45
CA ALA A 24 9.81 19.00 -1.48
C ALA A 24 8.90 20.09 -2.07
N ARG A 25 9.18 20.53 -3.30
CA ARG A 25 8.38 21.55 -3.97
C ARG A 25 6.99 21.03 -4.37
N MET A 26 6.90 19.78 -4.82
CA MET A 26 5.61 19.12 -5.08
C MET A 26 4.75 19.07 -3.82
N GLU A 27 5.32 18.68 -2.68
CA GLU A 27 4.63 18.62 -1.41
C GLU A 27 4.17 19.99 -0.92
N GLU A 28 5.01 21.02 -1.04
CA GLU A 28 4.63 22.40 -0.70
C GLU A 28 3.43 22.90 -1.52
N LEU A 29 3.39 22.58 -2.83
CA LEU A 29 2.28 22.96 -3.72
C LEU A 29 0.99 22.20 -3.39
N LEU A 30 1.08 20.94 -2.97
CA LEU A 30 -0.07 20.17 -2.49
C LEU A 30 -0.57 20.71 -1.14
N ASP A 31 0.34 20.98 -0.21
CA ASP A 31 0.01 21.43 1.15
C ASP A 31 -0.56 22.86 1.16
N SER A 32 -0.14 23.71 0.22
CA SER A 32 -0.69 25.06 0.03
C SER A 32 -2.02 25.09 -0.74
N GLY A 33 -2.42 23.98 -1.38
CA GLY A 33 -3.60 23.90 -2.22
C GLY A 33 -3.44 24.54 -3.61
N GLU A 34 -2.21 24.85 -4.03
CA GLU A 34 -1.94 25.25 -5.42
C GLU A 34 -2.13 24.06 -6.37
N LEU A 35 -1.89 22.83 -5.88
CA LEU A 35 -2.22 21.58 -6.56
C LEU A 35 -3.20 20.77 -5.71
N ASP A 36 -4.24 20.21 -6.35
CA ASP A 36 -5.17 19.29 -5.68
C ASP A 36 -4.63 17.85 -5.62
N ALA A 37 -3.80 17.46 -6.59
CA ALA A 37 -3.26 16.11 -6.72
C ALA A 37 -1.98 16.09 -7.58
N CYS A 38 -1.20 15.02 -7.44
CA CYS A 38 0.02 14.80 -8.22
C CYS A 38 0.07 13.39 -8.82
N VAL A 39 0.70 13.26 -9.99
CA VAL A 39 1.09 11.98 -10.59
C VAL A 39 2.60 11.97 -10.74
N THR A 40 3.27 11.00 -10.12
CA THR A 40 4.73 10.84 -10.15
C THR A 40 5.14 9.39 -10.44
N MET A 41 6.42 9.11 -10.66
CA MET A 41 6.94 7.75 -10.91
C MET A 41 7.20 6.99 -9.60
N HIS A 42 7.84 7.64 -8.63
CA HIS A 42 8.14 7.04 -7.35
C HIS A 42 7.75 8.02 -6.25
N TYR A 43 7.32 7.50 -5.11
CA TYR A 43 7.05 8.28 -3.91
C TYR A 43 7.03 7.34 -2.71
N ALA A 44 7.81 7.67 -1.69
CA ALA A 44 7.85 6.93 -0.44
C ALA A 44 6.68 7.38 0.45
N PHE A 45 5.73 6.48 0.69
CA PHE A 45 4.62 6.76 1.60
C PHE A 45 5.01 6.45 3.05
N PRO A 46 4.60 7.28 4.03
CA PRO A 46 4.87 7.01 5.42
C PRO A 46 4.09 5.77 5.91
N ILE A 47 4.57 5.15 6.99
CA ILE A 47 3.87 4.04 7.65
C ILE A 47 2.45 4.47 8.04
N GLY A 48 1.49 3.60 7.81
CA GLY A 48 0.05 3.88 8.00
C GLY A 48 -0.65 4.28 6.70
N VAL A 49 0.11 4.61 5.65
CA VAL A 49 -0.41 4.96 4.32
C VAL A 49 -0.15 3.82 3.34
N SER A 50 -1.19 3.37 2.68
CA SER A 50 -1.09 2.43 1.56
C SER A 50 -1.86 2.95 0.36
N THR A 51 -1.44 2.52 -0.82
CA THR A 51 -2.01 3.02 -2.07
C THR A 51 -3.19 2.19 -2.56
N VAL A 52 -4.27 2.83 -3.02
CA VAL A 52 -5.47 2.16 -3.53
C VAL A 52 -5.53 2.25 -5.05
N GLY A 53 -5.08 1.20 -5.74
CA GLY A 53 -5.08 1.17 -7.21
C GLY A 53 -6.47 1.00 -7.80
N ARG A 54 -6.63 1.42 -9.06
CA ARG A 54 -7.86 1.22 -9.85
C ARG A 54 -7.50 0.55 -11.17
N VAL A 55 -8.21 -0.53 -11.48
CA VAL A 55 -7.93 -1.43 -12.60
C VAL A 55 -9.17 -1.60 -13.47
N VAL A 56 -8.95 -2.04 -14.71
CA VAL A 56 -10.01 -2.49 -15.62
C VAL A 56 -9.93 -4.01 -15.71
N THR A 57 -11.02 -4.72 -15.39
CA THR A 57 -11.01 -6.18 -15.33
C THR A 57 -11.03 -6.80 -16.73
N PRO A 58 -10.19 -7.82 -17.00
CA PRO A 58 -10.06 -8.38 -18.35
C PRO A 58 -11.34 -9.00 -18.90
N GLY A 59 -12.15 -9.66 -18.07
CA GLY A 59 -13.29 -10.47 -18.51
C GLY A 59 -14.53 -9.65 -18.84
N ARG A 60 -14.70 -8.47 -18.24
CA ARG A 60 -15.91 -7.65 -18.42
C ARG A 60 -15.66 -6.16 -18.62
N GLY A 61 -14.39 -5.71 -18.62
CA GLY A 61 -14.06 -4.30 -18.74
C GLY A 61 -14.60 -3.44 -17.59
N ARG A 62 -14.93 -4.05 -16.45
CA ARG A 62 -15.43 -3.32 -15.28
C ARG A 62 -14.27 -2.68 -14.55
N GLU A 63 -14.49 -1.49 -14.03
CA GLU A 63 -13.53 -0.89 -13.11
C GLU A 63 -13.65 -1.53 -11.73
N MET A 64 -12.52 -1.72 -11.07
CA MET A 64 -12.43 -2.27 -9.73
C MET A 64 -11.28 -1.59 -8.98
N PHE A 65 -11.44 -1.38 -7.69
CA PHE A 65 -10.41 -0.85 -6.80
C PHE A 65 -9.68 -2.01 -6.14
N ILE A 66 -8.36 -1.96 -6.13
CA ILE A 66 -7.50 -2.87 -5.37
C ILE A 66 -7.13 -2.15 -4.07
N ALA A 67 -7.57 -2.69 -2.94
CA ALA A 67 -7.52 -2.03 -1.64
C ALA A 67 -6.10 -1.61 -1.19
N THR A 68 -5.07 -2.29 -1.68
CA THR A 68 -3.66 -1.91 -1.48
C THR A 68 -2.81 -2.36 -2.66
N THR A 69 -1.84 -1.57 -3.10
CA THR A 69 -0.91 -1.95 -4.19
C THR A 69 0.57 -1.69 -3.87
N THR A 70 0.84 -0.81 -2.93
CA THR A 70 2.15 -0.55 -2.30
C THR A 70 1.93 0.19 -0.98
N GLY A 71 2.98 0.30 -0.18
CA GLY A 71 2.94 0.90 1.16
C GLY A 71 2.48 -0.08 2.23
N THR A 72 2.52 0.38 3.48
CA THR A 72 2.20 -0.44 4.64
C THR A 72 1.31 0.31 5.63
N SER A 73 0.20 -0.31 6.02
CA SER A 73 -0.79 0.29 6.93
C SER A 73 -0.54 -0.05 8.41
N GLY A 74 0.54 -0.79 8.69
CA GLY A 74 0.87 -1.38 9.99
C GLY A 74 1.77 -2.61 9.86
N THR A 75 1.93 -3.38 10.94
CA THR A 75 2.85 -4.53 10.99
C THR A 75 2.16 -5.89 10.83
N ASP A 76 0.87 -6.00 11.13
CA ASP A 76 0.10 -7.24 10.98
C ASP A 76 -0.64 -7.31 9.63
N ARG A 77 -0.49 -8.44 8.93
CA ARG A 77 -1.07 -8.63 7.58
C ARG A 77 -2.60 -8.53 7.58
N VAL A 78 -3.26 -9.14 8.56
CA VAL A 78 -4.74 -9.23 8.60
C VAL A 78 -5.32 -7.87 8.98
N GLU A 79 -4.73 -7.23 9.98
CA GLU A 79 -5.06 -5.86 10.38
C GLU A 79 -4.89 -4.89 9.20
N ASN A 80 -3.77 -4.99 8.48
CA ASN A 80 -3.52 -4.19 7.29
C ASN A 80 -4.59 -4.40 6.23
N MET A 81 -4.98 -5.65 5.93
CA MET A 81 -6.08 -5.92 4.99
C MET A 81 -7.41 -5.32 5.46
N VAL A 82 -7.71 -5.33 6.76
CA VAL A 82 -8.91 -4.69 7.32
C VAL A 82 -8.85 -3.17 7.20
N LYS A 83 -7.68 -2.55 7.43
CA LYS A 83 -7.45 -1.12 7.20
C LYS A 83 -7.63 -0.74 5.74
N ASN A 84 -7.00 -1.50 4.85
CA ASN A 84 -7.01 -1.27 3.42
C ASN A 84 -8.41 -1.42 2.83
N ALA A 85 -9.27 -2.26 3.41
CA ALA A 85 -10.68 -2.33 3.02
C ALA A 85 -11.39 -0.97 3.20
N VAL A 86 -11.15 -0.28 4.33
CA VAL A 86 -11.69 1.06 4.59
C VAL A 86 -11.08 2.09 3.64
N TYR A 87 -9.77 1.97 3.35
CA TYR A 87 -9.08 2.85 2.41
C TYR A 87 -9.66 2.72 0.99
N GLY A 88 -9.89 1.49 0.56
CA GLY A 88 -10.53 1.18 -0.72
C GLY A 88 -11.96 1.70 -0.82
N ILE A 89 -12.75 1.57 0.26
CA ILE A 89 -14.11 2.15 0.33
C ILE A 89 -14.06 3.67 0.19
N ALA A 90 -13.14 4.35 0.88
CA ALA A 90 -12.99 5.80 0.82
C ALA A 90 -12.65 6.27 -0.60
N ALA A 91 -11.66 5.65 -1.24
CA ALA A 91 -11.29 5.97 -2.61
C ALA A 91 -12.43 5.73 -3.62
N ALA A 92 -13.15 4.60 -3.48
CA ALA A 92 -14.29 4.30 -4.34
C ALA A 92 -15.44 5.32 -4.16
N LYS A 93 -15.73 5.73 -2.93
CA LYS A 93 -16.73 6.76 -2.62
C LYS A 93 -16.35 8.13 -3.18
N ALA A 94 -15.09 8.54 -3.03
CA ALA A 94 -14.58 9.77 -3.63
C ALA A 94 -14.72 9.75 -5.17
N CYS A 95 -14.55 8.58 -5.80
CA CYS A 95 -14.80 8.41 -7.23
C CYS A 95 -16.28 8.23 -7.62
N GLY A 96 -17.23 8.50 -6.73
CA GLY A 96 -18.66 8.50 -7.02
C GLY A 96 -19.38 7.16 -6.82
N VAL A 97 -18.69 6.12 -6.33
CA VAL A 97 -19.34 4.85 -5.96
C VAL A 97 -19.91 4.99 -4.55
N SER A 98 -21.15 5.46 -4.44
CA SER A 98 -21.77 5.83 -3.14
C SER A 98 -21.82 4.69 -2.11
N ARG A 99 -22.05 3.45 -2.54
CA ARG A 99 -22.13 2.24 -1.70
C ARG A 99 -21.27 1.11 -2.28
N PRO A 100 -19.94 1.22 -2.22
CA PRO A 100 -19.05 0.27 -2.87
C PRO A 100 -19.20 -1.10 -2.22
N SER A 101 -19.27 -2.14 -3.05
CA SER A 101 -19.26 -3.52 -2.61
C SER A 101 -17.83 -4.02 -2.38
N VAL A 102 -17.64 -4.78 -1.31
CA VAL A 102 -16.33 -5.27 -0.86
C VAL A 102 -16.26 -6.78 -1.05
N GLY A 103 -15.21 -7.23 -1.73
CA GLY A 103 -14.81 -8.63 -1.82
C GLY A 103 -13.43 -8.83 -1.22
N ILE A 104 -13.15 -10.04 -0.74
CA ILE A 104 -11.87 -10.38 -0.11
C ILE A 104 -11.24 -11.49 -0.93
N LEU A 105 -10.12 -11.22 -1.58
CA LEU A 105 -9.42 -12.24 -2.34
C LEU A 105 -9.01 -13.39 -1.42
N ASN A 106 -9.20 -14.62 -1.89
CA ASN A 106 -8.87 -15.83 -1.14
C ASN A 106 -7.35 -16.08 -1.04
N VAL A 107 -6.66 -15.21 -0.32
CA VAL A 107 -5.27 -15.33 0.14
C VAL A 107 -5.22 -15.65 1.63
N ASP A 108 -4.04 -15.89 2.19
CA ASP A 108 -3.91 -16.16 3.62
C ASP A 108 -4.49 -15.02 4.46
N GLY A 109 -5.17 -15.38 5.55
CA GLY A 109 -5.86 -14.41 6.40
C GLY A 109 -7.22 -13.94 5.88
N ALA A 110 -7.63 -14.25 4.64
CA ALA A 110 -8.90 -13.77 4.05
C ALA A 110 -10.13 -14.04 4.93
N ARG A 111 -10.22 -15.23 5.56
CA ARG A 111 -11.32 -15.57 6.48
C ARG A 111 -11.28 -14.79 7.79
N GLN A 112 -10.09 -14.42 8.27
CA GLN A 112 -9.94 -13.59 9.46
C GLN A 112 -10.36 -12.15 9.15
N VAL A 113 -9.97 -11.63 7.98
CA VAL A 113 -10.42 -10.34 7.45
C VAL A 113 -11.93 -10.32 7.27
N GLU A 114 -12.53 -11.37 6.70
CA GLU A 114 -13.99 -11.48 6.54
C GLU A 114 -14.70 -11.36 7.90
N ARG A 115 -14.24 -12.09 8.91
CA ARG A 115 -14.82 -12.00 10.26
C ARG A 115 -14.65 -10.62 10.88
N ALA A 116 -13.49 -9.99 10.70
CA ALA A 116 -13.23 -8.65 11.22
C ALA A 116 -14.13 -7.61 10.55
N LEU A 117 -14.26 -7.63 9.23
CA LEU A 117 -15.16 -6.72 8.50
C LEU A 117 -16.63 -6.95 8.85
N ARG A 118 -17.06 -8.20 9.03
CA ARG A 118 -18.43 -8.50 9.51
C ARG A 118 -18.67 -8.01 10.93
N LYS A 119 -17.64 -8.01 11.79
CA LYS A 119 -17.72 -7.43 13.13
C LYS A 119 -17.89 -5.90 13.06
N LEU A 120 -17.16 -5.22 12.16
CA LEU A 120 -17.36 -3.77 11.94
C LEU A 120 -18.77 -3.47 11.43
N ASP A 121 -19.28 -4.26 10.49
CA ASP A 121 -20.64 -4.15 9.99
C ASP A 121 -21.69 -4.32 11.10
N GLY A 122 -21.56 -5.38 11.91
CA GLY A 122 -22.42 -5.60 13.08
C GLY A 122 -22.32 -4.52 14.15
N ASN A 123 -21.21 -3.76 14.19
CA ASN A 123 -20.97 -2.65 15.11
C ASN A 123 -21.33 -1.27 14.52
N GLY A 124 -21.95 -1.22 13.34
CA GLY A 124 -22.52 0.00 12.77
C GLY A 124 -21.69 0.69 11.68
N TYR A 125 -20.56 0.11 11.25
CA TYR A 125 -19.86 0.55 10.04
C TYR A 125 -20.33 -0.29 8.85
N ALA A 126 -21.34 0.19 8.11
CA ALA A 126 -22.03 -0.58 7.09
C ALA A 126 -21.10 -1.04 5.94
N VAL A 127 -20.66 -2.29 5.98
CA VAL A 127 -19.86 -2.92 4.93
C VAL A 127 -20.79 -3.68 3.99
N ARG A 128 -20.92 -3.20 2.74
CA ARG A 128 -21.66 -3.92 1.71
C ARG A 128 -20.76 -5.02 1.13
N PHE A 129 -20.95 -6.27 1.55
CA PHE A 129 -20.23 -7.39 0.94
C PHE A 129 -20.73 -7.68 -0.47
N ALA A 130 -19.81 -7.93 -1.40
CA ALA A 130 -20.12 -8.51 -2.69
C ALA A 130 -20.35 -10.03 -2.53
N GLU A 131 -21.11 -10.61 -3.44
CA GLU A 131 -21.36 -12.05 -3.51
C GLU A 131 -20.57 -12.65 -4.68
N SER A 132 -19.71 -13.64 -4.41
CA SER A 132 -19.00 -14.38 -5.45
C SER A 132 -19.99 -14.95 -6.47
N ALA A 133 -19.59 -14.98 -7.74
CA ALA A 133 -20.42 -15.50 -8.83
C ALA A 133 -20.52 -17.04 -8.83
N ARG A 134 -19.90 -17.72 -7.86
CA ARG A 134 -19.99 -19.17 -7.70
C ARG A 134 -21.29 -19.58 -7.02
N ALA A 135 -21.67 -20.84 -7.19
CA ALA A 135 -22.90 -21.39 -6.60
C ALA A 135 -22.93 -21.35 -5.06
N ASP A 136 -21.77 -21.37 -4.41
CA ASP A 136 -21.62 -21.26 -2.96
C ASP A 136 -21.57 -19.80 -2.44
N GLY A 137 -21.47 -18.81 -3.34
CA GLY A 137 -21.50 -17.38 -3.01
C GLY A 137 -20.44 -16.92 -2.01
N GLY A 138 -20.74 -15.83 -1.31
CA GLY A 138 -19.96 -15.30 -0.20
C GLY A 138 -18.98 -14.19 -0.57
N ALA A 139 -18.46 -13.54 0.47
CA ALA A 139 -17.58 -12.38 0.35
C ALA A 139 -16.13 -12.73 -0.04
N VAL A 140 -15.75 -14.01 0.07
CA VAL A 140 -14.40 -14.49 -0.28
C VAL A 140 -14.35 -14.84 -1.76
N MET A 141 -13.49 -14.15 -2.49
CA MET A 141 -13.42 -14.08 -3.95
C MET A 141 -12.30 -14.96 -4.50
N ARG A 142 -12.48 -15.48 -5.71
CA ARG A 142 -11.48 -16.25 -6.45
C ARG A 142 -11.03 -15.54 -7.72
N GLY A 143 -10.10 -16.14 -8.46
CA GLY A 143 -9.60 -15.63 -9.74
C GLY A 143 -10.70 -15.28 -10.75
N ASN A 144 -11.79 -16.06 -10.83
CA ASN A 144 -12.89 -15.75 -11.75
C ASN A 144 -13.61 -14.45 -11.35
N ASP A 145 -13.81 -14.23 -10.05
CA ASP A 145 -14.47 -13.02 -9.53
C ASP A 145 -13.63 -11.77 -9.80
N LEU A 146 -12.29 -11.91 -9.69
CA LEU A 146 -11.30 -10.91 -10.10
C LEU A 146 -11.44 -10.55 -11.60
N LEU A 147 -11.47 -11.55 -12.48
CA LEU A 147 -11.58 -11.32 -13.93
C LEU A 147 -12.91 -10.68 -14.34
N MET A 148 -14.00 -11.00 -13.63
CA MET A 148 -15.32 -10.43 -13.86
C MET A 148 -15.49 -9.04 -13.23
N GLY A 149 -14.60 -8.65 -12.31
CA GLY A 149 -14.78 -7.47 -11.46
C GLY A 149 -16.07 -7.57 -10.65
N VAL A 150 -16.22 -8.63 -9.86
CA VAL A 150 -17.42 -8.86 -9.04
C VAL A 150 -17.62 -7.74 -8.01
N PRO A 151 -16.67 -7.47 -7.09
CA PRO A 151 -16.78 -6.35 -6.16
C PRO A 151 -16.36 -5.03 -6.80
N ASP A 152 -16.75 -3.92 -6.17
CA ASP A 152 -16.18 -2.62 -6.48
C ASP A 152 -14.79 -2.48 -5.85
N VAL A 153 -14.59 -2.99 -4.62
CA VAL A 153 -13.32 -2.98 -3.88
C VAL A 153 -12.88 -4.42 -3.60
N MET A 154 -11.71 -4.81 -4.09
CA MET A 154 -11.06 -6.10 -3.83
C MET A 154 -9.98 -5.95 -2.76
N VAL A 155 -10.14 -6.66 -1.65
CA VAL A 155 -9.19 -6.67 -0.53
C VAL A 155 -8.19 -7.82 -0.69
N CYS A 156 -6.91 -7.51 -0.66
CA CYS A 156 -5.79 -8.45 -0.64
C CYS A 156 -4.63 -7.84 0.15
N ASP A 157 -3.57 -8.60 0.39
CA ASP A 157 -2.31 -8.03 0.89
C ASP A 157 -1.59 -7.19 -0.19
N THR A 158 -0.64 -6.36 0.24
CA THR A 158 0.06 -5.41 -0.62
C THR A 158 0.82 -6.08 -1.77
N LEU A 159 1.50 -7.20 -1.52
CA LEU A 159 2.27 -7.90 -2.56
C LEU A 159 1.34 -8.47 -3.63
N THR A 160 0.27 -9.12 -3.20
CA THR A 160 -0.76 -9.61 -4.12
C THR A 160 -1.39 -8.46 -4.91
N GLY A 161 -1.69 -7.34 -4.26
CA GLY A 161 -2.25 -6.17 -4.92
C GLY A 161 -1.32 -5.58 -5.97
N ASN A 162 -0.03 -5.48 -5.67
CA ASN A 162 0.99 -5.05 -6.63
C ASN A 162 1.04 -5.96 -7.87
N LEU A 163 1.02 -7.27 -7.66
CA LEU A 163 0.98 -8.26 -8.73
C LEU A 163 -0.28 -8.08 -9.59
N LEU A 164 -1.44 -7.90 -8.97
CA LEU A 164 -2.71 -7.71 -9.68
C LEU A 164 -2.71 -6.44 -10.54
N MET A 165 -2.13 -5.34 -10.04
CA MET A 165 -1.98 -4.12 -10.83
C MET A 165 -1.20 -4.38 -12.12
N LYS A 166 -0.07 -5.07 -12.03
CA LYS A 166 0.75 -5.44 -13.19
C LYS A 166 -0.03 -6.35 -14.13
N VAL A 167 -0.56 -7.47 -13.63
CA VAL A 167 -1.29 -8.43 -14.44
C VAL A 167 -2.46 -7.78 -15.18
N PHE A 168 -3.29 -6.97 -14.51
CA PHE A 168 -4.46 -6.36 -15.17
C PHE A 168 -4.12 -5.22 -16.09
N SER A 169 -3.02 -4.52 -15.85
CA SER A 169 -2.62 -3.42 -16.72
C SER A 169 -1.87 -3.88 -17.97
N SER A 170 -1.23 -5.07 -17.92
CA SER A 170 -0.37 -5.58 -18.99
C SER A 170 -0.80 -6.94 -19.57
N PHE A 171 -2.00 -7.45 -19.27
CA PHE A 171 -2.41 -8.80 -19.73
C PHE A 171 -2.44 -8.97 -21.26
N THR A 172 -2.59 -7.89 -22.03
CA THR A 172 -2.58 -7.91 -23.50
C THR A 172 -1.20 -7.66 -24.11
N THR A 173 -0.21 -7.29 -23.30
CA THR A 173 1.12 -6.86 -23.77
C THR A 173 2.24 -7.80 -23.34
N GLY A 174 1.94 -8.81 -22.50
CA GLY A 174 2.92 -9.77 -22.02
C GLY A 174 3.77 -9.29 -20.83
N GLY A 175 3.53 -8.09 -20.29
CA GLY A 175 4.21 -7.57 -19.10
C GLY A 175 5.13 -6.38 -19.33
N ASP A 176 5.58 -6.14 -20.57
CA ASP A 176 6.58 -5.12 -20.86
C ASP A 176 6.03 -3.70 -20.95
N TYR A 177 4.70 -3.56 -21.03
CA TYR A 177 4.01 -2.29 -21.18
C TYR A 177 2.63 -2.35 -20.54
N GLU A 178 2.33 -1.47 -19.59
CA GLU A 178 1.00 -1.38 -19.02
C GLU A 178 0.12 -0.54 -19.96
N ALA A 179 -0.88 -1.17 -20.57
CA ALA A 179 -1.75 -0.59 -21.59
C ALA A 179 -3.15 -0.19 -21.10
N SER A 180 -3.51 -0.54 -19.86
CA SER A 180 -4.85 -0.31 -19.31
C SER A 180 -4.82 -0.06 -17.80
N GLY A 181 -5.74 0.75 -17.28
CA GLY A 181 -5.85 1.03 -15.85
C GLY A 181 -5.48 2.47 -15.48
N TYR A 182 -5.26 2.71 -14.19
CA TYR A 182 -5.25 4.06 -13.60
C TYR A 182 -4.03 4.32 -12.70
N GLY A 183 -2.97 3.53 -12.84
CA GLY A 183 -1.80 3.60 -11.94
C GLY A 183 -2.10 3.03 -10.55
N TYR A 184 -1.15 3.23 -9.64
CA TYR A 184 -1.08 2.48 -8.37
C TYR A 184 -1.62 3.27 -7.16
N GLY A 185 -1.75 4.59 -7.26
CA GLY A 185 -2.28 5.45 -6.19
C GLY A 185 -3.81 5.59 -6.19
N PRO A 186 -4.39 6.37 -5.26
CA PRO A 186 -3.71 7.32 -4.37
C PRO A 186 -3.18 6.65 -3.12
N GLY A 187 -2.22 7.28 -2.44
CA GLY A 187 -1.93 6.97 -1.03
C GLY A 187 -3.09 7.38 -0.12
N VAL A 188 -3.53 6.48 0.77
CA VAL A 188 -4.62 6.70 1.73
C VAL A 188 -4.19 6.22 3.10
N GLY A 189 -4.43 7.03 4.15
CA GLY A 189 -4.15 6.69 5.54
C GLY A 189 -4.64 7.77 6.51
N GLU A 190 -4.76 7.42 7.80
CA GLU A 190 -5.19 8.38 8.82
C GLU A 190 -4.21 9.57 8.91
N GLY A 191 -4.74 10.80 8.85
CA GLY A 191 -3.94 12.02 8.90
C GLY A 191 -3.15 12.34 7.62
N TYR A 192 -3.28 11.53 6.57
CA TYR A 192 -2.63 11.78 5.28
C TYR A 192 -3.56 12.50 4.32
N GLY A 193 -3.22 13.74 3.98
CA GLY A 193 -4.09 14.64 3.20
C GLY A 193 -3.73 14.81 1.72
N ARG A 194 -2.60 14.25 1.26
CA ARG A 194 -2.08 14.49 -0.10
C ARG A 194 -2.63 13.46 -1.08
N ILE A 195 -3.13 13.89 -2.23
CA ILE A 195 -3.53 12.98 -3.32
C ILE A 195 -2.33 12.75 -4.25
N ILE A 196 -1.53 11.73 -3.94
CA ILE A 196 -0.36 11.36 -4.74
C ILE A 196 -0.59 10.03 -5.43
N MET A 197 -0.51 10.04 -6.76
CA MET A 197 -0.57 8.88 -7.62
C MET A 197 0.84 8.48 -8.03
N ILE A 198 1.12 7.18 -8.08
CA ILE A 198 2.39 6.66 -8.60
C ILE A 198 2.18 5.82 -9.85
N LEU A 199 3.17 5.87 -10.74
CA LEU A 199 3.24 5.14 -12.00
C LEU A 199 4.43 4.19 -12.01
N SER A 200 4.30 3.09 -12.75
CA SER A 200 5.44 2.25 -13.08
C SER A 200 6.22 2.87 -14.24
N ARG A 201 7.51 2.55 -14.36
CA ARG A 201 8.28 2.84 -15.59
C ARG A 201 7.68 2.17 -16.82
N ALA A 202 6.96 1.06 -16.65
CA ALA A 202 6.25 0.37 -17.71
C ALA A 202 4.89 1.01 -18.03
N SER A 203 4.45 2.03 -17.27
CA SER A 203 3.15 2.66 -17.47
C SER A 203 3.08 3.40 -18.80
N GLY A 204 2.26 2.87 -19.71
CA GLY A 204 1.98 3.46 -20.99
C GLY A 204 1.13 4.73 -20.92
N ALA A 205 1.10 5.49 -22.01
CA ALA A 205 0.26 6.68 -22.13
C ALA A 205 -1.23 6.46 -21.71
N PRO A 206 -1.87 5.31 -22.02
CA PRO A 206 -3.22 5.04 -21.51
C PRO A 206 -3.32 5.00 -19.99
N VAL A 207 -2.33 4.41 -19.31
CA VAL A 207 -2.28 4.31 -17.83
C VAL A 207 -1.99 5.67 -17.22
N VAL A 208 -1.09 6.46 -17.83
CA VAL A 208 -0.83 7.85 -17.41
C VAL A 208 -2.10 8.69 -17.49
N ALA A 209 -2.83 8.60 -18.60
CA ALA A 209 -4.12 9.29 -18.76
C ALA A 209 -5.16 8.81 -17.73
N GLY A 210 -5.19 7.51 -17.44
CA GLY A 210 -5.99 6.93 -16.38
C GLY A 210 -5.65 7.51 -15.00
N ALA A 211 -4.37 7.56 -14.63
CA ALA A 211 -3.91 8.10 -13.36
C ALA A 211 -4.26 9.58 -13.19
N ILE A 212 -4.11 10.40 -14.23
CA ILE A 212 -4.53 11.82 -14.22
C ILE A 212 -6.04 11.93 -14.01
N ARG A 213 -6.84 11.11 -14.71
CA ARG A 213 -8.30 11.11 -14.52
C ARG A 213 -8.69 10.67 -13.11
N TYR A 214 -8.03 9.65 -12.57
CA TYR A 214 -8.29 9.16 -11.22
C TYR A 214 -7.94 10.22 -10.17
N ALA A 215 -6.78 10.88 -10.30
CA ALA A 215 -6.40 12.02 -9.47
C ALA A 215 -7.47 13.11 -9.48
N ALA A 216 -7.97 13.48 -10.66
CA ALA A 216 -9.01 14.49 -10.80
C ALA A 216 -10.36 14.05 -10.20
N ASP A 217 -10.73 12.78 -10.30
CA ASP A 217 -11.95 12.24 -9.68
C ASP A 217 -11.85 12.26 -8.15
N LEU A 218 -10.69 11.90 -7.59
CA LEU A 218 -10.43 11.92 -6.15
C LEU A 218 -10.45 13.34 -5.57
N ALA A 219 -9.84 14.30 -6.28
CA ALA A 219 -9.86 15.71 -5.91
C ALA A 219 -11.28 16.28 -5.93
N ARG A 220 -12.03 16.06 -7.03
CA ARG A 220 -13.43 16.48 -7.15
C ARG A 220 -14.35 15.81 -6.12
N GLY A 221 -14.01 14.59 -5.72
CA GLY A 221 -14.73 13.79 -4.75
C GLY A 221 -14.39 14.07 -3.30
N ASP A 222 -13.50 15.01 -3.01
CA ASP A 222 -12.99 15.31 -1.67
C ASP A 222 -12.52 14.03 -0.94
N LEU A 223 -11.54 13.32 -1.54
CA LEU A 223 -10.97 12.11 -0.94
C LEU A 223 -10.60 12.31 0.53
N LYS A 224 -10.05 13.48 0.89
CA LYS A 224 -9.66 13.81 2.26
C LYS A 224 -10.86 13.76 3.20
N GLY A 225 -11.91 14.54 2.91
CA GLY A 225 -13.12 14.57 3.75
C GLY A 225 -13.84 13.22 3.78
N VAL A 226 -13.90 12.52 2.64
CA VAL A 226 -14.48 11.18 2.57
C VAL A 226 -13.70 10.19 3.42
N ALA A 227 -12.38 10.15 3.32
CA ALA A 227 -11.53 9.24 4.10
C ALA A 227 -11.66 9.52 5.60
N GLU A 228 -11.60 10.78 6.03
CA GLU A 228 -11.81 11.17 7.43
C GLU A 228 -13.16 10.69 7.97
N ALA A 229 -14.24 10.81 7.18
CA ALA A 229 -15.57 10.34 7.56
C ALA A 229 -15.64 8.80 7.67
N GLU A 230 -15.05 8.07 6.72
CA GLU A 230 -14.99 6.61 6.75
C GLU A 230 -14.15 6.10 7.94
N PHE A 231 -13.00 6.72 8.23
CA PHE A 231 -12.17 6.38 9.38
C PHE A 231 -12.92 6.62 10.68
N ALA A 232 -13.55 7.79 10.84
CA ALA A 232 -14.34 8.08 12.03
C ALA A 232 -15.50 7.08 12.24
N ALA A 233 -16.18 6.68 11.15
CA ALA A 233 -17.24 5.68 11.21
C ALA A 233 -16.71 4.29 11.57
N ALA A 234 -15.64 3.83 10.91
CA ALA A 234 -15.01 2.55 11.18
C ALA A 234 -14.46 2.49 12.61
N ARG A 235 -13.85 3.57 13.10
CA ARG A 235 -13.33 3.70 14.48
C ARG A 235 -14.43 3.54 15.52
N ARG A 236 -15.61 4.13 15.31
CA ARG A 236 -16.77 3.94 16.20
C ARG A 236 -17.24 2.47 16.23
N ALA A 237 -17.01 1.72 15.16
CA ALA A 237 -17.34 0.30 15.05
C ALA A 237 -16.24 -0.66 15.55
N GLY A 238 -15.12 -0.14 16.06
CA GLY A 238 -14.01 -0.94 16.59
C GLY A 238 -12.94 -1.30 15.56
N TRP A 239 -12.76 -0.48 14.52
CA TRP A 239 -11.65 -0.60 13.57
C TRP A 239 -10.30 -0.43 14.26
N PRO A 240 -9.27 -1.24 13.91
CA PRO A 240 -7.98 -1.24 14.59
C PRO A 240 -7.32 0.14 14.61
N ARG A 241 -6.69 0.50 15.73
CA ARG A 241 -5.96 1.76 15.82
C ARG A 241 -4.54 1.61 15.26
N PRO A 242 -3.94 2.68 14.72
CA PRO A 242 -2.50 2.73 14.52
C PRO A 242 -1.78 2.46 15.85
N GLY A 243 -0.98 1.40 15.91
CA GLY A 243 -0.15 1.05 17.07
C GLY A 243 -0.83 0.28 18.21
N GLU A 244 -2.14 -0.05 18.12
CA GLU A 244 -2.76 -0.98 19.08
C GLU A 244 -2.58 -2.42 18.61
N ALA A 245 -1.40 -3.00 18.87
CA ALA A 245 -1.23 -4.45 18.85
C ALA A 245 -2.28 -5.07 19.80
N ALA A 246 -3.08 -5.99 19.25
CA ALA A 246 -4.33 -6.47 19.82
C ALA A 246 -4.22 -7.01 21.25
N GLY A 247 -4.62 -6.20 22.23
CA GLY A 247 -5.19 -6.70 23.47
C GLY A 247 -6.67 -7.04 23.26
N GLN A 248 -6.99 -8.29 22.90
CA GLN A 248 -8.11 -9.09 23.44
C GLN A 248 -8.59 -10.21 22.48
N GLN A 249 -8.22 -11.43 22.89
CA GLN A 249 -8.99 -12.68 22.83
C GLN A 249 -9.25 -13.31 21.45
N ALA A 250 -8.25 -14.05 20.97
CA ALA A 250 -8.47 -15.36 20.37
C ALA A 250 -7.92 -16.44 21.32
N THR A 251 -8.77 -17.41 21.60
CA THR A 251 -8.62 -18.51 22.55
C THR A 251 -7.31 -19.29 22.39
N GLY A 252 -6.57 -19.35 23.51
CA GLY A 252 -5.60 -20.36 23.94
C GLY A 252 -5.18 -21.44 22.94
N ARG A 253 -4.03 -21.21 22.29
CA ARG A 253 -2.91 -22.17 22.10
C ARG A 253 -1.86 -21.71 21.09
N GLN A 254 -2.06 -20.59 20.39
CA GLN A 254 -1.04 -19.99 19.50
C GLN A 254 -0.35 -18.75 20.08
N ALA A 255 -1.04 -17.95 20.92
CA ALA A 255 -0.39 -16.83 21.63
C ALA A 255 0.72 -17.28 22.61
N ALA A 256 0.62 -18.49 23.17
CA ALA A 256 1.67 -19.05 24.03
C ALA A 256 2.92 -19.53 23.25
N VAL A 257 2.84 -19.66 21.92
CA VAL A 257 3.98 -20.04 21.08
C VAL A 257 4.64 -18.79 20.50
N GLU A 258 3.87 -17.76 20.11
CA GLU A 258 4.42 -16.49 19.60
C GLU A 258 4.87 -15.52 20.69
N GLN A 259 4.20 -15.40 21.84
CA GLN A 259 4.75 -14.61 22.96
C GLN A 259 5.93 -15.31 23.64
N ALA A 260 5.94 -16.65 23.72
CA ALA A 260 7.12 -17.37 24.17
C ALA A 260 8.26 -17.28 23.15
N ALA A 261 7.99 -17.19 21.85
CA ALA A 261 9.01 -16.92 20.84
C ALA A 261 9.50 -15.47 20.90
N VAL A 262 8.63 -14.46 21.05
CA VAL A 262 9.02 -13.04 21.12
C VAL A 262 9.72 -12.70 22.44
N GLU A 263 9.29 -13.25 23.57
CA GLU A 263 9.98 -13.09 24.86
C GLU A 263 11.25 -13.95 24.94
N ALA A 264 11.27 -15.17 24.36
CA ALA A 264 12.51 -15.93 24.24
C ALA A 264 13.49 -15.33 23.23
N GLU A 265 13.02 -14.63 22.18
CA GLU A 265 13.82 -13.99 21.14
C GLU A 265 14.33 -12.61 21.57
N ALA A 266 13.52 -11.80 22.29
CA ALA A 266 14.00 -10.60 22.96
C ALA A 266 15.00 -10.95 24.07
N SER A 267 14.77 -12.04 24.80
CA SER A 267 15.73 -12.56 25.77
C SER A 267 16.94 -13.23 25.10
N ARG A 268 16.82 -13.76 23.87
CA ARG A 268 17.93 -14.28 23.04
C ARG A 268 18.79 -13.16 22.47
N LEU A 269 18.19 -12.10 21.92
CA LEU A 269 18.85 -10.92 21.35
C LEU A 269 19.57 -10.11 22.45
N VAL A 270 18.97 -10.02 23.64
CA VAL A 270 19.64 -9.48 24.84
C VAL A 270 20.72 -10.43 25.37
N SER A 271 20.54 -11.75 25.30
CA SER A 271 21.62 -12.72 25.63
C SER A 271 22.73 -12.79 24.56
N ALA A 272 22.45 -12.34 23.33
CA ALA A 272 23.38 -12.27 22.20
C ALA A 272 24.03 -10.87 22.04
N GLY A 273 23.59 -9.87 22.83
CA GLY A 273 24.20 -8.55 22.92
C GLY A 273 23.98 -7.62 21.72
N ILE A 274 22.97 -7.88 20.86
CA ILE A 274 22.74 -7.08 19.65
C ILE A 274 21.70 -6.01 19.94
N ALA A 275 22.15 -4.81 20.28
CA ALA A 275 21.30 -3.63 20.42
C ALA A 275 21.17 -2.89 19.08
N SER A 276 19.98 -2.33 18.81
CA SER A 276 19.76 -1.48 17.64
C SER A 276 20.76 -0.29 17.67
N PRO A 277 21.51 -0.03 16.58
CA PRO A 277 22.42 1.11 16.49
C PRO A 277 21.67 2.45 16.63
N ALA A 278 22.41 3.53 16.87
CA ALA A 278 21.82 4.87 16.92
C ALA A 278 21.07 5.17 15.61
N ALA A 279 19.80 5.60 15.74
CA ALA A 279 18.94 5.87 14.60
C ALA A 279 19.57 6.90 13.65
N LYS A 280 19.49 6.62 12.35
CA LYS A 280 19.94 7.48 11.25
C LYS A 280 18.81 7.69 10.26
N VAL A 281 18.84 8.79 9.52
CA VAL A 281 17.89 9.01 8.43
C VAL A 281 18.22 8.04 7.30
N VAL A 282 17.32 7.08 7.06
CA VAL A 282 17.45 6.12 5.97
C VAL A 282 17.01 6.79 4.67
N THR A 283 17.92 6.88 3.70
CA THR A 283 17.71 7.60 2.43
C THR A 283 17.97 6.73 1.21
N HIS A 284 18.51 5.53 1.41
CA HIS A 284 18.83 4.58 0.35
C HIS A 284 18.04 3.29 0.51
N GLU A 285 17.41 2.82 -0.57
CA GLU A 285 16.65 1.57 -0.61
C GLU A 285 17.48 0.44 -1.25
N ILE A 286 17.65 -0.67 -0.54
CA ILE A 286 18.29 -1.89 -1.05
C ILE A 286 17.18 -2.93 -1.35
N PRO A 287 16.81 -3.13 -2.62
CA PRO A 287 15.84 -4.14 -3.00
C PRO A 287 16.47 -5.54 -3.11
N GLY A 288 15.63 -6.58 -3.11
CA GLY A 288 16.05 -7.96 -3.43
C GLY A 288 16.05 -8.93 -2.26
N VAL A 289 15.75 -8.45 -1.05
CA VAL A 289 15.59 -9.30 0.14
C VAL A 289 14.19 -9.94 0.13
N ASP A 290 14.11 -11.24 0.41
CA ASP A 290 12.83 -11.94 0.56
C ASP A 290 12.06 -11.38 1.77
N ILE A 291 10.74 -11.23 1.64
CA ILE A 291 9.87 -10.74 2.72
C ILE A 291 9.97 -11.60 3.98
N LEU A 292 10.20 -12.91 3.82
CA LEU A 292 10.35 -13.84 4.93
C LEU A 292 11.69 -13.70 5.66
N GLN A 293 12.66 -13.01 5.06
CA GLN A 293 14.01 -12.82 5.59
C GLN A 293 14.32 -11.35 5.88
N LEU A 294 13.35 -10.46 5.71
CA LEU A 294 13.54 -9.01 5.78
C LEU A 294 13.99 -8.55 7.17
N GLU A 295 13.38 -9.11 8.21
CA GLU A 295 13.73 -8.80 9.60
C GLU A 295 15.08 -9.42 10.00
N ASP A 296 15.41 -10.59 9.48
CA ASP A 296 16.73 -11.22 9.68
C ASP A 296 17.83 -10.39 9.01
N ALA A 297 17.57 -9.85 7.83
CA ALA A 297 18.47 -8.97 7.10
C ALA A 297 18.72 -7.65 7.86
N VAL A 298 17.67 -7.02 8.40
CA VAL A 298 17.80 -5.81 9.25
C VAL A 298 18.61 -6.13 10.52
N THR A 299 18.34 -7.27 11.15
CA THR A 299 19.05 -7.69 12.36
C THR A 299 20.54 -7.97 12.09
N ALA A 300 20.85 -8.58 10.94
CA ALA A 300 22.24 -8.79 10.52
C ALA A 300 23.00 -7.48 10.31
N LEU A 301 22.32 -6.43 9.85
CA LEU A 301 22.89 -5.09 9.72
C LEU A 301 23.11 -4.42 11.08
N TRP A 302 22.15 -4.56 12.00
CA TRP A 302 22.31 -4.06 13.37
C TRP A 302 23.49 -4.74 14.09
N ALA A 303 23.67 -6.05 13.89
CA ALA A 303 24.83 -6.78 14.40
C ALA A 303 26.17 -6.29 13.81
N ALA A 304 26.13 -5.69 12.62
CA ALA A 304 27.26 -5.03 11.98
C ALA A 304 27.37 -3.53 12.34
N ALA A 305 26.61 -3.07 13.35
CA ALA A 305 26.52 -1.68 13.78
C ALA A 305 26.01 -0.70 12.70
N ILE A 306 25.23 -1.19 11.73
CA ILE A 306 24.60 -0.41 10.68
C ILE A 306 23.12 -0.22 11.03
N TYR A 307 22.66 1.03 11.12
CA TYR A 307 21.24 1.30 11.31
C TYR A 307 20.48 1.02 10.01
N ALA A 308 19.42 0.25 10.11
CA ALA A 308 18.60 -0.16 8.97
C ALA A 308 17.14 -0.31 9.40
N GLU A 309 16.23 -0.06 8.46
CA GLU A 309 14.79 -0.21 8.61
C GLU A 309 14.24 -1.10 7.48
N SER A 310 13.14 -1.81 7.71
CA SER A 310 12.44 -2.57 6.68
C SER A 310 11.37 -1.70 5.99
N GLY A 311 11.16 -1.91 4.69
CA GLY A 311 10.18 -1.16 3.90
C GLY A 311 9.62 -1.96 2.72
N MET A 312 8.71 -1.33 1.98
CA MET A 312 8.08 -1.89 0.78
C MET A 312 8.25 -0.94 -0.41
N GLY A 313 9.15 -1.28 -1.32
CA GLY A 313 9.42 -0.51 -2.54
C GLY A 313 8.62 -0.99 -3.75
N CYS A 314 8.78 -0.32 -4.89
CA CYS A 314 8.04 -0.61 -6.13
C CYS A 314 8.26 -2.03 -6.70
N THR A 315 9.35 -2.69 -6.32
CA THR A 315 9.75 -4.03 -6.78
C THR A 315 9.59 -5.13 -5.73
N GLY A 316 9.13 -4.80 -4.51
CA GLY A 316 9.01 -5.76 -3.41
C GLY A 316 9.62 -5.24 -2.11
N PRO A 317 9.94 -6.14 -1.16
CA PRO A 317 10.56 -5.77 0.11
C PRO A 317 11.90 -5.08 -0.10
N ILE A 318 12.17 -4.05 0.71
CA ILE A 318 13.40 -3.26 0.68
C ILE A 318 13.98 -3.13 2.08
N VAL A 319 15.30 -3.08 2.16
CA VAL A 319 16.02 -2.65 3.37
C VAL A 319 16.47 -1.21 3.16
N MET A 320 16.08 -0.31 4.05
CA MET A 320 16.43 1.10 3.99
C MET A 320 17.62 1.38 4.91
N VAL A 321 18.64 2.07 4.39
CA VAL A 321 19.84 2.45 5.14
C VAL A 321 20.21 3.91 4.88
N ALA A 322 21.09 4.49 5.71
CA ALA A 322 21.67 5.79 5.42
C ALA A 322 22.56 5.69 4.16
N GLN A 323 22.59 6.74 3.33
CA GLN A 323 23.31 6.75 2.05
C GLN A 323 24.79 6.35 2.22
N GLU A 324 25.43 6.83 3.29
CA GLU A 324 26.83 6.52 3.62
C GLU A 324 27.08 5.05 4.02
N ASP A 325 26.05 4.34 4.48
CA ASP A 325 26.16 2.95 4.95
C ASP A 325 25.85 1.93 3.83
N THR A 326 25.42 2.39 2.65
CA THR A 326 24.95 1.56 1.53
C THR A 326 25.92 0.45 1.12
N GLU A 327 27.19 0.79 0.87
CA GLU A 327 28.18 -0.20 0.42
C GLU A 327 28.49 -1.25 1.50
N ALA A 328 28.52 -0.83 2.76
CA ALA A 328 28.75 -1.72 3.89
C ALA A 328 27.54 -2.65 4.08
N ALA A 329 26.32 -2.10 4.01
CA ALA A 329 25.09 -2.85 4.13
C ALA A 329 24.94 -3.91 3.02
N MET A 330 25.16 -3.52 1.75
CA MET A 330 25.13 -4.47 0.63
C MET A 330 26.14 -5.61 0.80
N ARG A 331 27.32 -5.34 1.36
CA ARG A 331 28.33 -6.37 1.60
C ARG A 331 27.87 -7.37 2.65
N VAL A 332 27.39 -6.89 3.80
CA VAL A 332 26.86 -7.74 4.88
C VAL A 332 25.70 -8.59 4.37
N LEU A 333 24.77 -8.00 3.64
CA LEU A 333 23.60 -8.71 3.12
C LEU A 333 23.97 -9.81 2.12
N ARG A 334 24.92 -9.56 1.20
CA ARG A 334 25.44 -10.59 0.27
C ARG A 334 26.18 -11.71 0.98
N GLU A 335 27.06 -11.36 1.92
CA GLU A 335 27.84 -12.35 2.68
C GLU A 335 26.95 -13.29 3.50
N ARG A 336 25.79 -12.77 3.95
CA ARG A 336 24.77 -13.52 4.69
C ARG A 336 23.74 -14.21 3.78
N GLY A 337 23.81 -14.00 2.47
CA GLY A 337 22.93 -14.65 1.49
C GLY A 337 21.51 -14.08 1.43
N TYR A 338 21.31 -12.82 1.83
CA TYR A 338 20.02 -12.12 1.73
C TYR A 338 19.83 -11.40 0.38
N LEU A 339 20.89 -11.27 -0.43
CA LEU A 339 20.92 -10.64 -1.75
C LEU A 339 21.58 -11.55 -2.79
#